data_AF-A0A962ZBF0-F1
#
_entry.id   AF-A0A962ZBF0-F1
#
_cell.length_a   1.000
_cell.length_b   1.000
_cell.length_c   1.000
_cell.angle_alpha   90.00
_cell.angle_beta   90.00
_cell.angle_gamma   90.00
#
_symmetry.space_group_name_H-M   'P 1'
#
loop_
_entity.id
_entity.type
_entity.pdbx_description
1 polymer ?
#
loop_
_entity_poly.entity_id
_entity_poly.type
_entity_poly.pdbx_seq_one_letter_code
_entity_poly.pdbx_strand_id
1 'polypeptide(L)' 'MARIPATIITGFLGAGKTTLIRNLLLGADGRRIALVINEFGDVGIDGGLLRGCGIEGCADEDVIELANGCICCTVAD' A
#
# COMPACT_ATOMS: atom_id res chain seq x y z
N MET A 1 -6.03 11.11 -21.05
CA MET A 1 -5.92 10.29 -19.83
C MET A 1 -6.36 11.12 -18.64
N ALA A 2 -7.23 10.58 -17.79
CA ALA A 2 -7.53 11.20 -16.50
C ALA A 2 -6.35 10.98 -15.54
N ARG A 3 -6.03 11.98 -14.69
CA ARG A 3 -4.99 11.82 -13.66
C ARG A 3 -5.46 10.80 -12.62
N ILE A 4 -4.54 9.98 -12.12
CA ILE A 4 -4.82 9.10 -10.97
C ILE A 4 -4.88 9.98 -9.71
N PRO A 5 -5.98 9.94 -8.93
CA PRO A 5 -6.05 10.69 -7.68
C PRO A 5 -5.06 10.12 -6.66
N ALA A 6 -4.36 11.01 -5.95
CA ALA A 6 -3.40 10.65 -4.92
C ALA A 6 -3.81 11.26 -3.58
N THR A 7 -3.69 10.46 -2.52
CA THR A 7 -4.00 10.84 -1.13
C THR A 7 -2.79 10.58 -0.26
N ILE A 8 -2.39 11.57 0.53
CA ILE A 8 -1.29 11.43 1.50
C ILE A 8 -1.88 11.17 2.89
N ILE A 9 -1.53 10.04 3.48
CA ILE A 9 -1.88 9.71 4.87
C ILE A 9 -0.65 9.99 5.74
N THR A 10 -0.79 10.90 6.70
CA THR A 10 0.29 11.29 7.62
C THR A 10 -0.21 11.33 9.07
N GLY A 11 0.72 11.32 10.03
CA GLY A 11 0.42 11.36 11.46
C GLY A 11 1.55 10.76 12.29
N PHE A 12 1.57 11.10 13.58
CA PHE A 12 2.55 10.59 14.55
C PHE A 12 2.52 9.05 14.67
N LEU A 13 3.55 8.47 15.28
CA LEU A 13 3.56 7.04 15.63
C LEU A 13 2.37 6.73 16.54
N GLY A 14 1.65 5.64 16.26
CA GLY A 14 0.44 5.29 16.99
C GLY A 14 -0.84 6.04 16.58
N ALA A 15 -0.80 6.96 15.60
CA ALA A 15 -1.99 7.68 15.11
C ALA A 15 -3.03 6.81 14.36
N GLY A 16 -2.85 5.48 14.29
CA GLY A 16 -3.79 4.58 13.65
C GLY A 16 -3.73 4.55 12.11
N LYS A 17 -2.65 5.03 11.49
CA LYS A 17 -2.47 5.06 10.02
C LYS A 17 -2.70 3.68 9.38
N THR A 18 -2.06 2.65 9.90
CA THR A 18 -2.18 1.27 9.40
C THR A 18 -3.62 0.73 9.53
N THR A 19 -4.31 1.03 10.64
CA THR A 19 -5.73 0.67 10.83
C THR A 19 -6.64 1.35 9.80
N LEU A 20 -6.40 2.63 9.50
CA LEU A 20 -7.13 3.36 8.47
C LEU A 20 -6.94 2.73 7.09
N ILE A 21 -5.70 2.43 6.72
CA ILE A 21 -5.36 1.80 5.43
C ILE A 21 -6.08 0.46 5.30
N ARG A 22 -6.03 -0.38 6.34
CA ARG A 22 -6.73 -1.68 6.35
C ARG A 22 -8.24 -1.53 6.13
N ASN A 23 -8.89 -0.60 6.84
CA ASN A 23 -10.33 -0.38 6.70
C ASN A 23 -10.70 0.13 5.30
N LEU A 24 -9.85 0.97 4.71
CA LEU A 24 -10.03 1.51 3.36
C LEU A 24 -9.90 0.43 2.28
N LEU A 25 -9.00 -0.53 2.45
CA LEU A 25 -8.84 -1.67 1.55
C LEU A 25 -10.00 -2.66 1.65
N LEU A 26 -10.46 -2.97 2.87
CA LEU A 26 -11.62 -3.85 3.08
C LEU A 26 -12.92 -3.24 2.52
N GLY A 27 -13.06 -1.92 2.55
CA GLY A 27 -14.19 -1.17 1.97
C GLY A 27 -13.90 -0.59 0.59
N ALA A 28 -13.01 -1.20 -0.19
CA ALA A 28 -12.62 -0.65 -1.49
C ALA A 28 -13.74 -0.75 -2.55
N ASP A 29 -14.74 -1.62 -2.37
CA ASP A 29 -15.91 -1.79 -3.25
C ASP A 29 -15.54 -1.90 -4.74
N GLY A 30 -14.54 -2.71 -5.06
CA GLY A 30 -14.04 -2.92 -6.42
C GLY A 30 -13.14 -1.80 -6.96
N ARG A 31 -12.78 -0.80 -6.16
CA ARG A 31 -11.79 0.21 -6.56
C ARG A 31 -10.38 -0.39 -6.58
N ARG A 32 -9.65 -0.08 -7.65
CA ARG A 32 -8.22 -0.39 -7.77
C ARG A 32 -7.42 0.67 -7.02
N ILE A 33 -6.69 0.25 -5.99
CA ILE A 33 -5.94 1.13 -5.09
C ILE A 33 -4.48 0.70 -5.12
N ALA A 34 -3.58 1.65 -5.38
CA ALA A 34 -2.14 1.47 -5.22
C ALA A 34 -1.73 2.09 -3.89
N LEU A 35 -0.97 1.36 -3.07
CA LEU A 35 -0.44 1.84 -1.80
C LEU A 35 1.08 1.96 -1.88
N VAL A 36 1.58 3.09 -1.40
CA VAL A 36 3.01 3.32 -1.20
C VAL A 36 3.19 3.60 0.28
N ILE A 37 3.85 2.69 0.98
CA ILE A 37 4.03 2.74 2.42
C ILE A 37 5.52 2.87 2.68
N ASN A 38 5.89 3.85 3.51
CA ASN A 38 7.24 3.97 4.01
C ASN A 38 7.36 3.12 5.28
N GLU A 39 8.11 2.03 5.21
CA GLU A 39 8.38 1.15 6.35
C GLU A 39 9.73 1.51 6.98
N PHE A 40 9.81 1.50 8.32
CA PHE A 40 11.03 1.83 9.06
C PHE A 40 11.30 0.74 10.11
N GLY A 41 12.39 -0.01 9.95
CA GLY A 41 12.79 -1.12 10.82
C GLY A 41 12.96 -2.46 10.07
N ASP A 42 13.79 -3.37 10.59
CA ASP A 42 14.15 -4.65 9.94
C ASP A 42 13.00 -5.67 9.83
N VAL A 43 11.91 -5.46 10.59
CA VAL A 43 10.74 -6.33 10.57
C VAL A 43 9.60 -5.58 9.91
N GLY A 44 9.25 -6.01 8.69
CA GLY A 44 8.16 -5.42 7.92
C GLY A 44 6.78 -5.75 8.51
N ILE A 45 6.36 -4.99 9.53
CA ILE A 45 5.07 -5.17 10.21
C ILE A 45 3.91 -4.79 9.29
N ASP A 46 4.05 -3.73 8.50
CA ASP A 46 3.01 -3.27 7.58
C ASP A 46 2.88 -4.25 6.39
N GLY A 47 4.00 -4.75 5.85
CA GLY A 47 4.00 -5.79 4.82
C GLY A 47 3.38 -7.12 5.29
N GLY A 48 3.67 -7.55 6.53
CA GLY A 48 3.07 -8.73 7.12
C GLY A 48 1.56 -8.58 7.40
N LEU A 49 1.12 -7.38 7.80
CA LEU A 49 -0.28 -7.09 8.04
C LEU A 49 -1.09 -7.11 6.73
N LEU A 50 -0.55 -6.57 5.63
CA LEU A 50 -1.22 -6.58 4.33
C LEU A 50 -1.33 -7.99 3.75
N ARG A 51 -0.27 -8.81 3.87
CA ARG A 51 -0.26 -10.22 3.44
C ARG A 51 -1.17 -11.12 4.29
N GLY A 52 -1.17 -10.92 5.61
CA GLY A 52 -1.92 -11.76 6.56
C GLY A 52 -3.41 -11.43 6.71
N CYS A 53 -3.88 -10.28 6.20
CA CYS A 53 -5.27 -9.84 6.42
C CYS A 53 -6.27 -10.28 5.34
N GLY A 54 -5.84 -11.09 4.35
CA GLY A 54 -6.77 -11.72 3.40
C GLY A 54 -7.57 -10.72 2.59
N ILE A 55 -6.92 -9.65 2.12
CA ILE A 55 -7.56 -8.70 1.19
C ILE A 55 -7.83 -9.47 -0.10
N GLU A 56 -9.10 -9.67 -0.43
CA GLU A 56 -9.53 -10.36 -1.63
C GLU A 56 -8.97 -9.61 -2.87
N GLY A 57 -8.07 -10.26 -3.61
CA GLY A 57 -7.37 -9.66 -4.76
C GLY A 57 -6.03 -8.99 -4.47
N CYS A 58 -5.43 -9.20 -3.29
CA CYS A 58 -4.04 -8.83 -3.01
C CYS A 58 -3.24 -10.11 -2.72
N ALA A 59 -2.69 -10.72 -3.78
CA ALA A 59 -1.78 -11.84 -3.63
C ALA A 59 -0.41 -11.36 -3.13
N ASP A 60 0.39 -12.26 -2.55
CA ASP A 60 1.78 -11.94 -2.17
C ASP A 60 2.60 -11.43 -3.37
N GLU A 61 2.22 -11.87 -4.58
CA GLU A 61 2.79 -11.47 -5.87
C GLU A 61 2.51 -10.00 -6.24
N ASP A 62 1.43 -9.43 -5.70
CA ASP A 62 1.02 -8.04 -5.95
C ASP A 62 1.75 -7.04 -5.03
N VAL A 63 2.54 -7.53 -4.08
CA VAL A 63 3.29 -6.73 -3.11
C VAL A 63 4.75 -6.62 -3.54
N ILE A 64 5.18 -5.41 -3.91
CA ILE A 64 6.56 -5.12 -4.32
C ILE A 64 7.24 -4.28 -3.25
N GLU A 65 8.35 -4.78 -2.71
CA GLU A 65 9.19 -4.05 -1.76
C GLU A 65 10.24 -3.22 -2.49
N LEU A 66 10.36 -1.94 -2.12
CA LEU A 66 11.24 -0.97 -2.78
C LEU A 66 12.39 -0.56 -1.86
N ALA A 67 13.41 -1.40 -1.74
CA ALA A 67 14.56 -1.14 -0.87
C ALA A 67 15.30 0.18 -1.18
N ASN A 68 15.25 0.66 -2.43
CA ASN A 68 15.97 1.87 -2.88
C ASN A 68 15.05 3.06 -3.20
N GLY A 69 13.75 2.96 -2.93
CA GLY A 69 12.80 4.08 -3.06
C GLY A 69 12.46 4.54 -4.49
N CYS A 70 12.87 3.80 -5.53
CA CYS A 70 12.53 4.12 -6.92
C CYS A 70 11.49 3.14 -7.48
N ILE A 71 10.31 3.65 -7.89
CA ILE A 71 9.44 3.02 -8.88
C ILE A 71 9.59 3.80 -10.19
N CYS A 72 10.03 3.12 -11.25
CA CYS A 72 10.06 3.70 -12.58
C CYS A 72 9.56 2.63 -13.56
N CYS A 73 8.40 2.88 -14.17
CA CYS A 73 7.97 2.12 -15.33
C CYS A 73 8.34 2.91 -16.58
N THR A 74 9.08 2.30 -17.50
CA THR A 74 9.19 2.82 -18.86
C THR A 74 7.86 2.61 -19.56
N VAL A 75 7.37 3.61 -20.28
CA VAL A 75 6.23 3.43 -21.18
C VAL A 75 6.70 2.49 -22.28
N ALA A 76 6.38 1.20 -22.16
CA ALA A 76 6.49 0.28 -23.28
C ALA A 76 5.22 0.45 -24.12
N ASP A 77 5.39 0.72 -25.42
CA ASP A 77 4.32 0.76 -26.41
C ASP A 77 3.47 -0.52 -26.40
#